data_AF-A0A2N4XXU5-F1
#
_entry.id   AF-A0A2N4XXU5-F1
#
_cell.length_a   1.000
_cell.length_b   1.000
_cell.length_c   1.000
_cell.angle_alpha   90.00
_cell.angle_beta   90.00
_cell.angle_gamma   90.00
#
_symmetry.space_group_name_H-M   'P 1'
#
loop_
_entity.id
_entity.type
_entity.pdbx_description
1 polymer ?
#
loop_
_entity_poly.entity_id
_entity_poly.type
_entity_poly.pdbx_seq_one_letter_code
_entity_poly.pdbx_strand_id
1 'polypeptide(L)'
;MSKTTSTILERVQEMTRQAREREAEKLMTLNLVKEAISEAAKQGYSRAVIAPIKPLDLTKTETVKATVTQLQKEGFKIEWEVRLQPDNTSYQALIVSW
;
A
#
# COMPACT_ATOMS: atom_id res chain seq x y z
N MET A 1 -26.62 -5.64 28.67
CA MET A 1 -25.47 -5.63 27.73
C MET A 1 -24.98 -4.19 27.61
N SER A 2 -23.90 -3.83 28.30
CA SER A 2 -23.38 -2.46 28.29
C SER A 2 -22.70 -2.19 26.95
N LYS A 3 -23.19 -1.22 26.18
CA LYS A 3 -22.51 -0.72 24.98
C LYS A 3 -21.21 -0.07 25.43
N THR A 4 -20.09 -0.73 25.14
CA THR A 4 -18.75 -0.25 25.50
C THR A 4 -18.53 1.15 24.96
N THR A 5 -18.35 2.12 25.84
CA THR A 5 -18.00 3.49 25.48
C THR A 5 -16.59 3.49 24.88
N SER A 6 -16.48 3.41 23.56
CA SER A 6 -15.18 3.43 22.90
C SER A 6 -14.42 4.69 23.28
N THR A 7 -13.16 4.52 23.70
CA THR A 7 -12.31 5.61 24.16
C THR A 7 -11.97 6.55 23.00
N ILE A 8 -11.56 7.79 23.30
CA ILE A 8 -11.10 8.73 22.26
C ILE A 8 -9.93 8.11 21.46
N LEU A 9 -9.03 7.39 22.15
CA LEU A 9 -7.90 6.72 21.52
C LEU A 9 -8.33 5.68 20.48
N GLU A 10 -9.25 4.78 20.83
CA GLU A 10 -9.76 3.76 19.91
C GLU A 10 -10.42 4.38 18.68
N ARG A 11 -11.19 5.46 18.86
CA ARG A 11 -11.81 6.18 17.74
C ARG A 11 -10.77 6.79 16.82
N VAL A 12 -9.74 7.43 17.36
CA VAL A 12 -8.64 8.01 16.57
C VAL A 12 -7.85 6.92 15.84
N GLN A 13 -7.60 5.77 16.46
CA GLN A 13 -6.95 4.62 15.83
C GLN A 13 -7.79 4.08 14.67
N GLU A 14 -9.10 3.94 14.86
CA GLU A 14 -10.00 3.47 13.81
C GLU A 14 -10.10 4.47 12.65
N MET A 15 -10.21 5.77 12.95
CA MET A 15 -10.14 6.82 11.92
C MET A 15 -8.81 6.77 11.14
N THR A 16 -7.70 6.56 11.83
CA THR A 16 -6.37 6.42 11.21
C THR A 16 -6.31 5.19 10.31
N ARG A 17 -6.84 4.06 10.77
CA ARG A 17 -6.93 2.82 9.98
C ARG A 17 -7.74 3.03 8.71
N GLN A 18 -8.94 3.61 8.83
CA GLN A 18 -9.81 3.91 7.70
C GLN A 18 -9.16 4.90 6.72
N ALA A 19 -8.46 5.92 7.22
CA ALA A 19 -7.75 6.87 6.37
C ALA A 19 -6.64 6.18 5.55
N ARG A 20 -5.85 5.28 6.16
CA ARG A 20 -4.84 4.49 5.44
C ARG A 20 -5.47 3.58 4.38
N GLU A 21 -6.61 2.96 4.69
CA GLU A 21 -7.32 2.13 3.73
C GLU A 21 -7.75 2.94 2.49
N ARG A 22 -8.35 4.11 2.69
CA ARG A 22 -8.74 5.01 1.59
C ARG A 22 -7.56 5.49 0.77
N GLU A 23 -6.40 5.73 1.39
CA GLU A 23 -5.18 6.10 0.66
C GLU A 23 -4.63 4.91 -0.13
N ALA A 24 -4.72 3.69 0.40
CA ALA A 24 -4.37 2.48 -0.33
C ALA A 24 -5.29 2.23 -1.52
N GLU A 25 -6.60 2.44 -1.40
CA GLU A 25 -7.57 2.28 -2.50
C GLU A 25 -7.29 3.20 -3.71
N LYS A 26 -6.67 4.36 -3.49
CA LYS A 26 -6.33 5.33 -4.55
C LYS A 26 -5.11 4.93 -5.40
N LEU A 27 -4.34 3.94 -4.95
CA LEU A 27 -2.97 3.69 -5.43
C LEU A 27 -2.66 2.21 -5.62
N MET A 28 -3.11 1.37 -4.69
CA MET A 28 -2.68 -0.03 -4.54
C MET A 28 -3.81 -1.03 -4.78
N THR A 29 -4.89 -0.64 -5.46
CA THR A 29 -5.84 -1.63 -5.98
C THR A 29 -5.18 -2.44 -7.08
N LEU A 30 -5.59 -3.70 -7.24
CA LEU A 30 -5.02 -4.61 -8.23
C LEU A 30 -4.98 -3.99 -9.64
N ASN A 31 -6.05 -3.32 -10.05
CA ASN A 31 -6.13 -2.70 -11.38
C ASN A 31 -5.08 -1.60 -11.56
N LEU A 32 -4.94 -0.69 -10.59
CA LEU A 32 -3.96 0.40 -10.64
C LEU A 32 -2.52 -0.15 -10.63
N VAL A 33 -2.26 -1.18 -9.84
CA VAL A 33 -0.92 -1.79 -9.80
C VAL A 33 -0.61 -2.50 -11.13
N LYS A 34 -1.57 -3.21 -11.73
CA LYS A 34 -1.39 -3.83 -13.06
C LYS A 34 -1.18 -2.80 -14.17
N GLU A 35 -1.87 -1.67 -14.11
CA GLU A 35 -1.63 -0.54 -15.01
C GLU A 35 -0.20 -0.02 -14.87
N ALA A 36 0.27 0.23 -13.64
CA ALA A 36 1.65 0.65 -13.38
C ALA A 36 2.70 -0.38 -13.88
N ILE A 37 2.43 -1.67 -13.71
CA ILE A 37 3.26 -2.76 -14.26
C ILE A 37 3.28 -2.69 -15.80
N SER A 38 2.12 -2.54 -16.44
CA SER A 38 2.02 -2.47 -17.90
C SER A 38 2.78 -1.26 -18.45
N GLU A 39 2.62 -0.09 -17.85
CA GLU A 39 3.32 1.12 -18.26
C GLU A 39 4.84 1.01 -18.07
N ALA A 40 5.29 0.40 -16.98
CA ALA A 40 6.71 0.14 -16.76
C ALA A 40 7.26 -0.86 -17.79
N ALA A 41 6.52 -1.92 -18.12
CA ALA A 41 6.91 -2.90 -19.14
C ALA A 41 6.97 -2.28 -20.55
N LYS A 42 6.02 -1.40 -20.92
CA LYS A 42 6.06 -0.66 -22.20
C LYS A 42 7.31 0.20 -22.35
N GLN A 43 7.86 0.67 -21.23
CA GLN A 43 9.09 1.46 -21.18
C GLN A 43 10.36 0.59 -21.12
N GLY A 44 10.24 -0.74 -21.13
CA GLY A 44 11.37 -1.66 -21.10
C GLY A 44 11.94 -1.92 -19.70
N TYR A 45 11.25 -1.52 -18.63
CA TYR A 45 11.63 -1.91 -17.27
C TYR A 45 11.31 -3.38 -16.99
N SER A 46 11.93 -3.93 -15.95
CA SER A 46 11.64 -5.26 -15.38
C SER A 46 10.97 -5.20 -14.00
N ARG A 47 10.65 -3.99 -13.54
CA ARG A 47 9.96 -3.74 -12.27
C ARG A 47 9.12 -2.47 -12.34
N ALA A 48 8.07 -2.44 -11.53
CA ALA A 48 7.29 -1.25 -11.21
C ALA A 48 7.43 -0.91 -9.73
N VAL A 49 7.42 0.39 -9.42
CA VAL A 49 7.50 0.89 -8.04
C VAL A 49 6.27 1.72 -7.73
N ILE A 50 5.52 1.29 -6.72
CA ILE A 50 4.27 1.91 -6.29
C ILE A 50 4.49 2.51 -4.90
N ALA A 51 4.45 3.83 -4.82
CA ALA A 51 4.79 4.59 -3.62
C ALA A 51 3.67 5.59 -3.27
N PRO A 52 3.27 5.72 -1.99
CA PRO A 52 2.36 6.77 -1.58
C PRO A 52 3.03 8.14 -1.64
N ILE A 53 2.25 9.18 -1.95
CA ILE A 53 2.72 10.57 -2.01
C ILE A 53 3.11 11.06 -0.60
N LYS A 54 2.33 10.66 0.41
CA LYS A 54 2.61 10.95 1.82
C LYS A 54 3.38 9.78 2.44
N PRO A 55 4.23 10.02 3.47
CA PRO A 55 4.96 8.95 4.15
C PRO A 55 4.04 8.10 5.03
N LEU A 56 3.12 7.36 4.42
CA LEU A 56 2.16 6.48 5.08
C LEU A 56 2.63 5.04 4.95
N ASP A 57 2.58 4.32 6.07
CA ASP A 57 2.67 2.86 6.05
C ASP A 57 1.32 2.27 5.66
N LEU A 58 1.25 1.80 4.41
CA LEU A 58 0.07 1.15 3.83
C LEU A 58 0.18 -0.39 3.83
N THR A 59 1.29 -0.97 4.29
CA THR A 59 1.57 -2.42 4.17
C THR A 59 0.55 -3.31 4.88
N LYS A 60 -0.16 -2.75 5.86
CA LYS A 60 -1.14 -3.46 6.69
C LYS A 60 -2.58 -3.27 6.25
N THR A 61 -2.86 -2.47 5.22
CA THR A 61 -4.22 -2.26 4.72
C THR A 61 -4.73 -3.52 4.01
N GLU A 62 -6.04 -3.73 4.03
CA GLU A 62 -6.63 -4.93 3.44
C GLU A 62 -6.52 -4.90 1.90
N THR A 63 -6.66 -3.71 1.31
CA THR A 63 -6.43 -3.47 -0.12
C THR A 63 -5.04 -3.93 -0.55
N VAL A 64 -4.00 -3.56 0.19
CA VAL A 64 -2.62 -3.93 -0.14
C VAL A 64 -2.40 -5.43 0.00
N LYS A 65 -2.87 -6.03 1.10
CA LYS A 65 -2.75 -7.48 1.31
C LYS A 65 -3.43 -8.27 0.19
N ALA A 66 -4.64 -7.86 -0.21
CA ALA A 66 -5.39 -8.50 -1.28
C ALA A 66 -4.64 -8.39 -2.62
N THR A 67 -4.16 -7.19 -2.97
CA THR A 67 -3.40 -6.95 -4.19
C THR A 67 -2.09 -7.75 -4.23
N VAL A 68 -1.29 -7.71 -3.15
CA VAL A 68 -0.04 -8.47 -3.05
C VAL A 68 -0.30 -9.98 -3.20
N THR A 69 -1.31 -10.50 -2.51
CA THR A 69 -1.68 -11.92 -2.59
C THR A 69 -2.03 -12.32 -4.02
N GLN A 70 -2.79 -11.47 -4.73
CA GLN A 70 -3.18 -11.77 -6.11
C GLN A 70 -1.99 -11.70 -7.07
N LEU A 71 -1.11 -10.71 -6.95
CA LEU A 71 0.09 -10.60 -7.78
C LEU A 71 1.06 -11.77 -7.56
N GLN A 72 1.23 -12.22 -6.31
CA GLN A 72 2.04 -13.40 -6.01
C GLN A 72 1.46 -14.67 -6.63
N LYS A 73 0.13 -14.84 -6.63
CA LYS A 73 -0.55 -15.96 -7.33
C LYS A 73 -0.32 -15.92 -8.84
N GLU A 74 -0.14 -14.74 -9.41
CA GLU A 74 0.15 -14.54 -10.84
C GLU A 74 1.64 -14.70 -11.17
N GLY A 75 2.49 -14.96 -10.18
CA GLY A 75 3.92 -15.25 -10.36
C GLY A 75 4.85 -14.04 -10.26
N PHE A 76 4.33 -12.85 -9.94
CA PHE A 76 5.16 -11.68 -9.70
C PHE A 76 5.96 -11.82 -8.40
N LYS A 77 7.20 -11.32 -8.40
CA LYS A 77 8.01 -11.17 -7.20
C LYS A 77 7.68 -9.83 -6.54
N ILE A 78 7.47 -9.87 -5.22
CA ILE A 78 7.06 -8.72 -4.42
C ILE A 78 8.13 -8.39 -3.38
N GLU A 79 8.57 -7.14 -3.35
CA GLU A 79 9.49 -6.61 -2.36
C GLU A 79 8.96 -5.29 -1.79
N TRP A 80 9.42 -4.94 -0.59
CA TRP A 80 9.12 -3.67 0.05
C TRP A 80 10.41 -2.88 0.25
N GLU A 81 10.47 -1.69 -0.35
CA GLU A 81 11.61 -0.79 -0.23
C GLU A 81 11.29 0.30 0.79
N VAL A 82 12.10 0.41 1.84
CA VAL A 82 12.00 1.51 2.80
C VAL A 82 12.65 2.75 2.19
N ARG A 83 11.88 3.83 2.09
CA ARG A 83 12.35 5.13 1.61
C ARG A 83 12.36 6.14 2.74
N LEU A 84 13.48 6.85 2.86
CA LEU A 84 13.67 7.93 3.82
C LEU A 84 13.40 9.28 3.14
N GLN A 85 12.64 10.13 3.81
CA GLN A 85 12.48 11.52 3.46
C GLN A 85 13.53 12.38 4.19
N PRO A 86 13.79 13.62 3.72
CA PRO A 86 14.75 14.52 4.36
C PRO A 86 14.45 14.85 5.82
N ASP A 87 13.19 14.72 6.24
CA ASP A 87 12.74 14.94 7.63
C ASP A 87 12.86 13.70 8.52
N ASN A 88 13.59 12.66 8.06
CA ASN A 88 13.73 11.35 8.69
C ASN A 88 12.44 10.54 8.82
N THR A 89 11.34 10.96 8.19
CA THR A 89 10.17 10.08 8.06
C THR A 89 10.45 9.00 7.03
N SER A 90 9.99 7.78 7.29
CA SER A 90 10.14 6.66 6.38
C SER A 90 8.80 6.12 5.93
N TYR A 91 8.74 5.62 4.70
CA TYR A 91 7.59 4.89 4.19
C TYR A 91 8.04 3.71 3.35
N GLN A 92 7.10 2.80 3.06
CA GLN A 92 7.39 1.62 2.26
C GLN A 92 6.77 1.77 0.86
N ALA A 93 7.60 1.56 -0.16
CA ALA A 93 7.17 1.44 -1.54
C ALA A 93 7.06 -0.04 -1.91
N LEU A 94 5.97 -0.40 -2.60
CA LEU A 94 5.78 -1.73 -3.15
C LEU A 94 6.59 -1.84 -4.45
N ILE A 95 7.47 -2.83 -4.52
CA ILE A 95 8.21 -3.18 -5.73
C ILE A 95 7.61 -4.47 -6.28
N VAL A 96 7.21 -4.43 -7.55
CA VAL A 96 6.70 -5.60 -8.28
C VAL A 96 7.63 -5.88 -9.46
N SER A 97 8.13 -7.10 -9.57
CA SER A 97 9.03 -7.52 -10.67
C SER A 97 8.55 -8.82 -11.32
N TRP A 98 8.93 -9.00 -12.59
CA TRP A 98 8.54 -10.11 -13.45
C TRP A 98 9.75 -10.77 -14.10
#